data_AF-N6VWV9-F1
#
_entry.id   AF-N6VWV9-F1
#
_cell.length_a   1.000
_cell.length_b   1.000
_cell.length_c   1.000
_cell.angle_alpha   90.00
_cell.angle_beta   90.00
_cell.angle_gamma   90.00
#
_symmetry.space_group_name_H-M   'P 1'
#
loop_
_entity.id
_entity.type
_entity.pdbx_description
1 polymer ?
#
loop_
_entity_poly.entity_id
_entity_poly.type
_entity_poly.pdbx_seq_one_letter_code
_entity_poly.pdbx_strand_id
1 'polypeptide(L)'
;MNIDSRVILSMPIVGYIVIVLIFSIFISKAISDIIFLNTVSIIFGIFCFIIIKKLLITKLLYIEKISNEISRGNVNIEIKFKKSNDILDNIIYNLYNIKEFIIKKDKIYENNMSEIENFLNEIYRVMKAISNGSLTERISKQKGNKLEKLRVVINNALDSLSRLIGDLIEDVKKLNSEIHRAEEEVNRIKETSEQIADAANQVAVAATD
;
A
#
# COMPACT_ATOMS: atom_id res chain seq x y z
N MET A 1 22.45 -9.81 -113.26
CA MET A 1 21.28 -9.22 -112.56
C MET A 1 21.79 -7.99 -111.82
N ASN A 2 21.63 -6.79 -112.39
CA ASN A 2 22.13 -5.55 -111.78
C ASN A 2 21.19 -5.16 -110.65
N ILE A 3 21.58 -5.43 -109.41
CA ILE A 3 20.84 -4.94 -108.25
C ILE A 3 21.13 -3.43 -108.16
N ASP A 4 20.07 -2.62 -108.22
CA ASP A 4 20.15 -1.16 -108.15
C ASP A 4 20.95 -0.73 -106.90
N SER A 5 21.97 0.10 -107.10
CA SER A 5 22.86 0.58 -106.03
C SER A 5 22.09 1.32 -104.93
N ARG A 6 20.91 1.86 -105.23
CA ARG A 6 20.00 2.46 -104.25
C ARG A 6 19.41 1.43 -103.28
N VAL A 7 19.15 0.20 -103.74
CA VAL A 7 18.61 -0.89 -102.92
C VAL A 7 19.69 -1.40 -101.96
N ILE A 8 20.93 -1.52 -102.43
CA ILE A 8 22.08 -1.98 -101.61
C ILE A 8 22.37 -0.99 -100.46
N LEU A 9 22.27 0.32 -100.70
CA LEU A 9 22.47 1.34 -99.65
C LEU A 9 21.28 1.45 -98.67
N SER A 10 20.05 1.18 -99.12
CA SER A 10 18.84 1.29 -98.29
C SER A 10 18.67 0.16 -97.27
N MET A 11 19.17 -1.05 -97.58
CA MET A 11 19.03 -2.24 -96.72
C MET A 11 19.63 -2.10 -95.30
N PRO A 12 20.86 -1.60 -95.09
CA PRO A 12 21.41 -1.42 -93.75
C PRO A 12 20.68 -0.34 -92.94
N ILE A 13 20.13 0.68 -93.61
CA ILE A 13 19.34 1.73 -92.96
C ILE A 13 18.02 1.17 -92.44
N VAL A 14 17.32 0.37 -93.26
CA VAL A 14 16.09 -0.32 -92.85
C VAL A 14 16.37 -1.29 -91.70
N GLY A 15 17.47 -2.04 -91.77
CA GLY A 15 17.89 -2.94 -90.67
C GLY A 15 18.16 -2.20 -89.36
N TYR A 16 18.86 -1.06 -89.41
CA TYR A 16 19.10 -0.21 -88.24
C TYR A 16 17.79 0.33 -87.64
N ILE A 17 16.86 0.80 -88.48
CA ILE A 17 15.55 1.28 -88.04
C ILE A 17 14.76 0.17 -87.32
N VAL A 18 14.76 -1.04 -87.87
CA VAL A 18 14.08 -2.20 -87.24
C VAL A 18 14.69 -2.54 -85.88
N ILE A 19 16.02 -2.52 -85.75
CA ILE A 19 16.71 -2.77 -84.47
C ILE A 19 16.35 -1.70 -83.44
N VAL A 20 16.37 -0.42 -83.83
CA VAL A 20 16.00 0.69 -82.94
C VAL A 20 14.55 0.57 -82.47
N LEU A 21 13.63 0.18 -83.37
CA LEU A 21 12.22 -0.04 -83.01
C LEU A 21 12.06 -1.19 -82.01
N ILE A 22 12.72 -2.33 -82.24
CA ILE A 22 12.68 -3.48 -81.33
C ILE A 22 13.25 -3.10 -79.95
N PHE A 23 14.38 -2.40 -79.93
CA PHE A 23 15.01 -1.93 -78.69
C PHE A 23 14.11 -0.93 -77.94
N SER A 24 13.48 0.00 -78.65
CA SER A 24 12.54 0.97 -78.05
C SER A 24 11.33 0.27 -77.41
N ILE A 25 10.78 -0.76 -78.06
CA ILE A 25 9.67 -1.56 -77.52
C ILE A 25 10.12 -2.31 -76.25
N PHE A 26 11.31 -2.90 -76.27
CA PHE A 26 11.87 -3.60 -75.11
C PHE A 26 12.04 -2.67 -73.90
N ILE A 27 12.63 -1.49 -74.10
CA ILE A 27 12.80 -0.49 -73.04
C ILE A 27 11.45 -0.01 -72.51
N SER A 28 10.48 0.25 -73.38
CA SER A 28 9.12 0.65 -72.97
C SER A 28 8.45 -0.41 -72.08
N LYS A 29 8.60 -1.69 -72.41
CA LYS A 29 8.06 -2.78 -71.60
C LYS A 29 8.76 -2.87 -70.24
N ALA A 30 10.09 -2.77 -70.21
CA ALA A 30 10.86 -2.78 -68.96
C ALA A 30 10.46 -1.61 -68.03
N ILE A 31 10.25 -0.41 -68.57
CA ILE A 31 9.78 0.76 -67.79
C ILE A 31 8.38 0.51 -67.23
N SER A 32 7.46 -0.05 -68.04
CA SER A 32 6.10 -0.37 -67.60
C SER A 32 6.09 -1.38 -66.44
N ASP A 33 6.92 -2.42 -66.51
CA ASP A 33 7.04 -3.44 -65.46
C ASP A 33 7.55 -2.83 -64.13
N ILE A 34 8.51 -1.91 -64.21
CA ILE A 34 9.02 -1.17 -63.03
C ILE A 34 7.94 -0.29 -62.40
N ILE A 35 7.16 0.45 -63.21
CA ILE A 35 6.07 1.30 -62.71
C ILE A 35 5.00 0.45 -62.03
N PHE A 36 4.64 -0.68 -62.65
CA PHE A 36 3.67 -1.62 -62.09
C PHE A 36 4.13 -2.15 -60.72
N LEU A 37 5.38 -2.61 -60.61
CA LEU A 37 5.94 -3.13 -59.37
C LEU A 37 5.92 -2.09 -58.24
N ASN A 38 6.35 -0.85 -58.52
CA ASN A 38 6.30 0.24 -57.54
C ASN A 38 4.88 0.54 -57.07
N THR A 39 3.91 0.53 -58.00
CA THR A 39 2.50 0.77 -57.68
C THR A 39 1.97 -0.31 -56.74
N VAL A 40 2.28 -1.58 -57.00
CA VAL A 40 1.91 -2.71 -56.13
C VAL A 40 2.58 -2.60 -54.76
N SER A 41 3.85 -2.23 -54.68
CA SER A 41 4.56 -2.05 -53.41
C SER A 41 3.95 -0.94 -52.54
N ILE A 42 3.52 0.17 -53.14
CA ILE A 42 2.84 1.25 -52.41
C ILE A 42 1.51 0.75 -51.84
N ILE A 43 0.71 0.05 -52.64
CA ILE A 43 -0.56 -0.53 -52.18
C ILE A 43 -0.33 -1.52 -51.03
N PHE A 44 0.68 -2.39 -51.16
CA PHE A 44 1.05 -3.34 -50.12
C PHE A 44 1.50 -2.64 -48.83
N GLY A 45 2.30 -1.56 -48.95
CA GLY A 45 2.71 -0.74 -47.81
C GLY A 45 1.51 -0.12 -47.07
N ILE A 46 0.54 0.42 -47.81
CA ILE A 46 -0.71 0.97 -47.24
C ILE A 46 -1.49 -0.14 -46.51
N PHE A 47 -1.60 -1.32 -47.12
CA PHE A 47 -2.27 -2.47 -46.52
C PHE A 47 -1.58 -2.91 -45.21
N CYS A 48 -0.26 -3.06 -45.21
CA CYS A 48 0.52 -3.36 -44.01
C CYS A 48 0.33 -2.29 -42.92
N PHE A 49 0.33 -1.00 -43.29
CA PHE A 49 0.09 0.09 -42.34
C PHE A 49 -1.29 -0.02 -41.68
N ILE A 50 -2.34 -0.32 -42.45
CA ILE A 50 -3.70 -0.51 -41.93
C ILE A 50 -3.73 -1.68 -40.92
N ILE A 51 -3.09 -2.80 -41.24
CA ILE A 51 -3.01 -3.96 -40.35
C ILE A 51 -2.28 -3.60 -39.05
N ILE A 52 -1.10 -2.97 -39.14
CA ILE A 52 -0.29 -2.56 -37.98
C ILE A 52 -1.10 -1.60 -37.09
N LYS A 53 -1.75 -0.60 -37.68
CA LYS A 53 -2.56 0.36 -36.94
C LYS A 53 -3.69 -0.31 -36.17
N LYS A 54 -4.39 -1.26 -36.82
CA LYS A 54 -5.52 -1.98 -36.23
C LYS A 54 -5.09 -2.97 -35.15
N LEU A 55 -4.00 -3.70 -35.36
CA LEU A 55 -3.57 -4.78 -34.45
C LEU A 55 -2.69 -4.29 -33.29
N LEU A 56 -1.78 -3.35 -33.56
CA LEU A 56 -0.76 -2.92 -32.58
C LEU A 56 -1.09 -1.54 -32.00
N ILE A 57 -1.20 -0.51 -32.85
CA ILE A 57 -1.32 0.89 -32.38
C ILE A 57 -2.57 1.07 -31.52
N THR A 58 -3.70 0.51 -31.93
CA THR A 58 -4.96 0.61 -31.18
C THR A 58 -4.85 -0.01 -29.79
N LYS A 59 -4.20 -1.17 -29.66
CA LYS A 59 -3.98 -1.83 -28.37
C LYS A 59 -3.00 -1.05 -27.49
N LEU A 60 -1.93 -0.50 -28.07
CA LEU A 60 -0.96 0.34 -27.35
C LEU A 60 -1.61 1.60 -26.76
N LEU A 61 -2.45 2.30 -27.53
CA LEU A 61 -3.20 3.46 -27.04
C LEU A 61 -4.17 3.10 -25.92
N TYR A 62 -4.78 1.91 -25.98
CA TYR A 62 -5.64 1.42 -24.90
C TYR A 62 -4.84 1.14 -23.61
N ILE A 63 -3.65 0.52 -23.74
CA ILE A 63 -2.72 0.30 -22.62
C ILE A 63 -2.27 1.64 -22.02
N GLU A 64 -1.88 2.60 -22.86
CA GLU A 64 -1.48 3.95 -22.42
C GLU A 64 -2.61 4.61 -21.62
N LYS A 65 -3.85 4.56 -22.12
CA LYS A 65 -5.01 5.09 -21.43
C LYS A 65 -5.18 4.45 -20.05
N ILE A 66 -5.19 3.11 -19.97
CA ILE A 66 -5.33 2.39 -18.69
C ILE A 66 -4.20 2.77 -17.74
N SER A 67 -2.96 2.76 -18.22
CA SER A 67 -1.78 3.06 -17.41
C SER A 67 -1.82 4.48 -16.87
N ASN A 68 -2.25 5.46 -17.67
CA ASN A 68 -2.38 6.84 -17.24
C ASN A 68 -3.45 7.00 -16.16
N GLU A 69 -4.61 6.39 -16.32
CA GLU A 69 -5.68 6.38 -15.31
C GLU A 69 -5.18 5.77 -13.98
N ILE A 70 -4.56 4.59 -14.01
CA ILE A 70 -3.97 3.95 -12.83
C ILE A 70 -2.90 4.85 -12.19
N SER A 71 -2.03 5.47 -12.99
CA SER A 71 -0.96 6.35 -12.48
C SER A 71 -1.49 7.60 -11.77
N ARG A 72 -2.67 8.08 -12.15
CA ARG A 72 -3.38 9.20 -11.51
C ARG A 72 -4.18 8.76 -10.28
N GLY A 73 -4.12 7.47 -9.92
CA GLY A 73 -4.91 6.88 -8.83
C GLY A 73 -6.36 6.57 -9.21
N ASN A 74 -6.76 6.77 -10.47
CA ASN A 74 -8.10 6.39 -10.92
C ASN A 74 -8.14 4.89 -11.27
N VAL A 75 -8.56 4.09 -10.30
CA VAL A 75 -8.71 2.63 -10.46
C VAL A 75 -10.14 2.19 -10.75
N ASN A 76 -11.09 3.12 -10.82
CA ASN A 76 -12.51 2.85 -11.12
C ASN A 76 -12.77 2.73 -12.64
N ILE A 77 -11.84 2.13 -13.35
CA ILE A 77 -11.90 1.93 -14.80
C ILE A 77 -12.25 0.49 -15.13
N GLU A 78 -13.11 0.32 -16.14
CA GLU A 78 -13.39 -1.00 -16.70
C GLU A 78 -12.27 -1.38 -17.68
N ILE A 79 -11.56 -2.47 -17.36
CA ILE A 79 -10.52 -3.02 -18.22
C ILE A 79 -11.07 -4.27 -18.88
N LYS A 80 -11.27 -4.20 -20.19
CA LYS A 80 -11.68 -5.35 -21.00
C LYS A 80 -10.43 -6.02 -21.55
N PHE A 81 -10.30 -7.31 -21.31
CA PHE A 81 -9.19 -8.10 -21.81
C PHE A 81 -9.67 -9.41 -22.41
N LYS A 82 -8.85 -9.97 -23.29
CA LYS A 82 -9.04 -11.31 -23.86
C LYS A 82 -7.88 -12.17 -23.42
N LYS A 83 -8.16 -13.33 -22.84
CA LYS A 83 -7.10 -14.31 -22.54
C LYS A 83 -6.55 -14.84 -23.87
N SER A 84 -5.27 -14.60 -24.10
CA SER A 84 -4.62 -14.75 -25.40
C SER A 84 -3.11 -14.91 -25.16
N ASN A 85 -2.40 -15.57 -26.08
CA ASN A 85 -0.93 -15.63 -26.03
C ASN A 85 -0.27 -14.35 -26.61
N ASP A 86 -1.08 -13.36 -27.01
CA ASP A 86 -0.60 -12.06 -27.46
C ASP A 86 0.01 -11.25 -26.32
N ILE A 87 1.17 -10.64 -26.58
CA ILE A 87 1.93 -9.87 -25.58
C ILE A 87 1.10 -8.67 -25.08
N LEU A 88 0.40 -7.97 -25.97
CA LEU A 88 -0.38 -6.80 -25.60
C LEU A 88 -1.60 -7.18 -24.76
N ASP A 89 -2.29 -8.28 -25.09
CA ASP A 89 -3.39 -8.80 -24.27
C ASP A 89 -2.93 -9.21 -22.85
N ASN A 90 -1.74 -9.80 -22.73
CA ASN A 90 -1.14 -10.13 -21.43
C ASN A 90 -0.80 -8.89 -20.61
N ILE A 91 -0.31 -7.82 -21.24
CA ILE A 91 -0.06 -6.54 -20.55
C ILE A 91 -1.38 -5.96 -20.02
N ILE A 92 -2.45 -5.98 -20.82
CA ILE A 92 -3.79 -5.52 -20.39
C ILE A 92 -4.29 -6.36 -19.21
N TYR A 93 -4.10 -7.68 -19.24
CA TYR A 93 -4.44 -8.57 -18.13
C TYR A 93 -3.65 -8.25 -16.86
N ASN A 94 -2.35 -7.97 -16.98
CA ASN A 94 -1.53 -7.57 -15.84
C ASN A 94 -1.99 -6.23 -15.25
N LEU A 95 -2.33 -5.26 -16.10
CA LEU A 95 -2.90 -3.98 -15.65
C LEU A 95 -4.24 -4.17 -14.93
N TYR A 96 -5.07 -5.11 -15.38
CA TYR A 96 -6.28 -5.51 -14.66
C TYR A 96 -5.96 -6.04 -13.27
N ASN A 97 -4.99 -6.96 -13.15
CA ASN A 97 -4.59 -7.50 -11.84
C ASN A 97 -3.99 -6.42 -10.93
N ILE A 98 -3.22 -5.48 -11.47
CA ILE A 98 -2.67 -4.33 -10.73
C ILE A 98 -3.82 -3.47 -10.20
N LYS A 99 -4.82 -3.15 -11.03
CA LYS A 99 -6.02 -2.40 -10.61
C LYS A 99 -6.74 -3.10 -9.47
N GLU A 100 -7.04 -4.40 -9.60
CA GLU A 100 -7.70 -5.18 -8.55
C GLU A 100 -6.87 -5.27 -7.26
N PHE A 101 -5.54 -5.39 -7.40
CA PHE A 101 -4.63 -5.38 -6.26
C PHE A 101 -4.68 -4.04 -5.51
N ILE A 102 -4.68 -2.92 -6.22
CA ILE A 102 -4.78 -1.58 -5.62
C ILE A 102 -6.13 -1.43 -4.89
N ILE A 103 -7.26 -1.75 -5.54
CA ILE A 103 -8.60 -1.67 -4.91
C ILE A 103 -8.67 -2.52 -3.63
N LYS A 104 -8.17 -3.76 -3.69
CA LYS A 104 -8.15 -4.65 -2.53
C LYS A 104 -7.28 -4.08 -1.42
N LYS A 105 -6.12 -3.52 -1.77
CA LYS A 105 -5.18 -2.92 -0.84
C LYS A 105 -5.81 -1.72 -0.16
N ASP A 106 -6.42 -0.80 -0.90
CA ASP A 106 -7.09 0.40 -0.36
C ASP A 106 -8.17 0.03 0.66
N LYS A 107 -9.04 -0.94 0.32
CA LYS A 107 -10.05 -1.46 1.26
C LYS A 107 -9.44 -2.02 2.55
N ILE A 108 -8.30 -2.71 2.45
CA ILE A 108 -7.58 -3.22 3.63
C ILE A 108 -7.01 -2.06 4.47
N TYR A 109 -6.49 -1.00 3.85
CA TYR A 109 -6.01 0.18 4.58
C TYR A 109 -7.14 0.90 5.30
N GLU A 110 -8.26 1.14 4.64
CA GLU A 110 -9.45 1.76 5.25
C GLU A 110 -9.92 0.98 6.48
N ASN A 111 -10.08 -0.34 6.33
CA ASN A 111 -10.47 -1.19 7.45
C ASN A 111 -9.46 -1.16 8.60
N ASN A 112 -8.16 -1.27 8.31
CA ASN A 112 -7.14 -1.21 9.35
C ASN A 112 -7.09 0.15 10.04
N MET A 113 -7.27 1.25 9.29
CA MET A 113 -7.25 2.60 9.84
C MET A 113 -8.44 2.80 10.78
N SER A 114 -9.63 2.38 10.37
CA SER A 114 -10.83 2.40 11.22
C SER A 114 -10.64 1.56 12.50
N GLU A 115 -10.02 0.38 12.40
CA GLU A 115 -9.70 -0.44 13.57
C GLU A 115 -8.71 0.26 14.53
N ILE A 116 -7.70 0.94 13.99
CA ILE A 116 -6.71 1.70 14.78
C ILE A 116 -7.37 2.90 15.45
N GLU A 117 -8.19 3.67 14.74
CA GLU A 117 -8.91 4.82 15.30
C GLU A 117 -9.81 4.40 16.47
N ASN A 118 -10.57 3.31 16.30
CA ASN A 118 -11.38 2.74 17.37
C ASN A 118 -10.53 2.35 18.58
N PHE A 119 -9.40 1.69 18.35
CA PHE A 119 -8.48 1.31 19.42
C PHE A 119 -7.85 2.51 20.13
N LEU A 120 -7.46 3.56 19.41
CA LEU A 120 -6.95 4.81 19.99
C LEU A 120 -8.01 5.50 20.85
N ASN A 121 -9.27 5.51 20.41
CA ASN A 121 -10.39 6.03 21.20
C ASN A 121 -10.62 5.21 22.48
N GLU A 122 -10.48 3.88 22.43
CA GLU A 122 -10.54 3.02 23.62
C GLU A 122 -9.40 3.35 24.60
N ILE A 123 -8.17 3.51 24.11
CA ILE A 123 -7.02 3.93 24.94
C ILE A 123 -7.31 5.29 25.56
N TYR A 124 -7.76 6.27 24.78
CA TYR A 124 -8.06 7.61 25.28
C TYR A 124 -9.11 7.57 26.40
N ARG A 125 -10.19 6.80 26.22
CA ARG A 125 -11.23 6.60 27.25
C ARG A 125 -10.63 6.06 28.55
N VAL A 126 -9.83 4.99 28.45
CA VAL A 126 -9.22 4.35 29.60
C VAL A 126 -8.21 5.28 30.29
N MET A 127 -7.35 5.96 29.53
CA MET A 127 -6.38 6.91 30.08
C MET A 127 -7.04 8.11 30.76
N LYS A 128 -8.17 8.59 30.23
CA LYS A 128 -8.98 9.64 30.87
C LYS A 128 -9.61 9.18 32.18
N ALA A 129 -10.02 7.91 32.27
CA ALA A 129 -10.52 7.36 33.53
C ALA A 129 -9.41 7.27 34.58
N ILE A 130 -8.21 6.83 34.17
CA ILE A 130 -7.03 6.77 35.02
C ILE A 130 -6.64 8.16 35.52
N SER A 131 -6.64 9.18 34.66
CA SER A 131 -6.34 10.56 35.08
C SER A 131 -7.36 11.11 36.08
N ASN A 132 -8.58 10.55 36.10
CA ASN A 132 -9.63 10.88 37.07
C ASN A 132 -9.60 9.96 38.31
N GLY A 133 -8.56 9.14 38.48
CA GLY A 133 -8.38 8.25 39.63
C GLY A 133 -9.13 6.91 39.53
N SER A 134 -9.78 6.62 38.41
CA SER A 134 -10.45 5.34 38.19
C SER A 134 -9.56 4.36 37.43
N LEU A 135 -9.19 3.27 38.11
CA LEU A 135 -8.44 2.15 37.53
C LEU A 135 -9.36 0.98 37.13
N THR A 136 -10.69 1.17 37.04
CA THR A 136 -11.63 0.08 36.72
C THR A 136 -11.87 -0.09 35.22
N GLU A 137 -11.63 0.96 34.43
CA GLU A 137 -11.85 0.95 32.99
C GLU A 137 -10.86 0.04 32.26
N ARG A 138 -11.34 -0.68 31.26
CA ARG A 138 -10.54 -1.61 30.45
C ARG A 138 -10.83 -1.42 28.96
N ILE A 139 -9.87 -1.83 28.14
CA ILE A 139 -10.04 -1.91 26.69
C ILE A 139 -10.86 -3.17 26.35
N SER A 140 -11.79 -3.07 25.41
CA SER A 140 -12.65 -4.19 25.03
C SER A 140 -11.83 -5.35 24.45
N LYS A 141 -12.06 -6.58 24.91
CA LYS A 141 -11.37 -7.75 24.37
C LYS A 141 -12.05 -8.19 23.07
N GLN A 142 -11.38 -7.98 21.94
CA GLN A 142 -11.78 -8.52 20.65
C GLN A 142 -10.78 -9.59 20.20
N LYS A 143 -11.26 -10.84 20.04
CA LYS A 143 -10.46 -11.99 19.62
C LYS A 143 -10.23 -11.98 18.11
N GLY A 144 -9.03 -12.37 17.67
CA GLY A 144 -8.66 -12.50 16.27
C GLY A 144 -8.31 -11.18 15.57
N ASN A 145 -8.27 -10.07 16.29
CA ASN A 145 -7.87 -8.76 15.76
C ASN A 145 -6.34 -8.58 15.84
N LYS A 146 -5.74 -7.88 14.86
CA LYS A 146 -4.29 -7.55 14.83
C LYS A 146 -3.80 -6.85 16.11
N LEU A 147 -4.66 -6.10 16.77
CA LEU A 147 -4.38 -5.33 17.99
C LEU A 147 -4.71 -6.10 19.28
N GLU A 148 -5.19 -7.36 19.20
CA GLU A 148 -5.57 -8.18 20.35
C GLU A 148 -4.45 -8.27 21.40
N LYS A 149 -3.22 -8.58 20.95
CA LYS A 149 -2.06 -8.68 21.86
C LYS A 149 -1.83 -7.39 22.64
N LEU A 150 -1.93 -6.24 21.98
CA LEU A 150 -1.72 -4.94 22.61
C LEU A 150 -2.84 -4.61 23.60
N ARG A 151 -4.10 -4.90 23.24
CA ARG A 151 -5.25 -4.77 24.15
C ARG A 151 -5.06 -5.60 25.43
N VAL A 152 -4.59 -6.84 25.29
CA VAL A 152 -4.31 -7.73 26.42
C VAL A 152 -3.18 -7.18 27.29
N VAL A 153 -2.07 -6.74 26.70
CA VAL A 153 -0.94 -6.17 27.44
C VAL A 153 -1.36 -4.93 28.24
N ILE A 154 -2.13 -4.01 27.64
CA ILE A 154 -2.62 -2.82 28.34
C ILE A 154 -3.51 -3.20 29.51
N ASN A 155 -4.49 -4.10 29.30
CA ASN A 155 -5.38 -4.54 30.37
C ASN A 155 -4.61 -5.23 31.51
N ASN A 156 -3.63 -6.08 31.20
CA ASN A 156 -2.80 -6.73 32.21
C ASN A 156 -1.98 -5.71 33.02
N ALA A 157 -1.41 -4.69 32.36
CA ALA A 157 -0.69 -3.62 33.05
C ALA A 157 -1.60 -2.84 34.01
N LEU A 158 -2.85 -2.58 33.60
CA LEU A 158 -3.85 -1.94 34.47
C LEU A 158 -4.27 -2.81 35.63
N ASP A 159 -4.40 -4.13 35.43
CA ASP A 159 -4.70 -5.08 36.49
C ASP A 159 -3.56 -5.11 37.52
N SER A 160 -2.30 -5.14 37.06
CA SER A 160 -1.13 -5.04 37.94
C SER A 160 -1.11 -3.72 38.71
N LEU A 161 -1.34 -2.58 38.05
CA LEU A 161 -1.39 -1.28 38.71
C LEU A 161 -2.52 -1.21 39.75
N SER A 162 -3.70 -1.73 39.42
CA SER A 162 -4.86 -1.75 40.33
C SER A 162 -4.56 -2.56 41.60
N ARG A 163 -3.85 -3.69 41.46
CA ARG A 163 -3.42 -4.51 42.61
C ARG A 163 -2.42 -3.76 43.48
N LEU A 164 -1.38 -3.18 42.88
CA LEU A 164 -0.36 -2.42 43.62
C LEU A 164 -0.95 -1.27 44.44
N ILE A 165 -1.93 -0.55 43.88
CA ILE A 165 -2.64 0.51 44.62
C ILE A 165 -3.51 -0.08 45.73
N GLY A 166 -4.15 -1.23 45.50
CA GLY A 166 -4.91 -1.95 46.52
C GLY A 166 -4.04 -2.37 47.71
N ASP A 167 -2.89 -2.98 47.42
CA ASP A 167 -1.91 -3.41 48.42
C ASP A 167 -1.38 -2.19 49.21
N LEU A 168 -1.06 -1.09 48.51
CA LEU A 168 -0.64 0.17 49.16
C LEU A 168 -1.71 0.73 50.11
N ILE A 169 -2.99 0.70 49.71
CA ILE A 169 -4.09 1.14 50.57
C ILE A 169 -4.20 0.26 51.81
N GLU A 170 -3.99 -1.05 51.69
CA GLU A 170 -3.99 -1.97 52.81
C GLU A 170 -2.82 -1.69 53.76
N ASP A 171 -1.62 -1.49 53.23
CA ASP A 171 -0.42 -1.16 53.99
C ASP A 171 -0.57 0.16 54.76
N VAL A 172 -1.15 1.19 54.12
CA VAL A 172 -1.46 2.46 54.79
C VAL A 172 -2.48 2.27 55.94
N LYS A 173 -3.48 1.40 55.77
CA LYS A 173 -4.44 1.09 56.84
C LYS A 173 -3.77 0.38 58.01
N LYS A 174 -2.91 -0.60 57.74
CA LYS A 174 -2.13 -1.30 58.78
C LYS A 174 -1.24 -0.31 59.52
N LEU A 175 -0.51 0.53 58.79
CA LEU A 175 0.36 1.55 59.36
C LEU A 175 -0.42 2.51 60.28
N ASN A 176 -1.60 2.99 59.84
CA ASN A 176 -2.45 3.84 60.68
C ASN A 176 -2.90 3.13 61.97
N SER A 177 -3.22 1.84 61.90
CA SER A 177 -3.59 1.06 63.09
C SER A 177 -2.42 0.85 64.05
N GLU A 178 -1.21 0.68 63.53
CA GLU A 178 0.01 0.56 64.32
C GLU A 178 0.40 1.88 64.98
N ILE A 179 0.26 3.01 64.28
CA ILE A 179 0.44 4.36 64.86
C ILE A 179 -0.51 4.55 66.04
N HIS A 180 -1.78 4.20 65.89
CA HIS A 180 -2.75 4.37 66.98
C HIS A 180 -2.40 3.51 68.20
N ARG A 181 -1.94 2.28 67.99
CA ARG A 181 -1.45 1.41 69.08
C ARG A 181 -0.21 1.98 69.76
N ALA A 182 0.72 2.55 69.00
CA ALA A 182 1.92 3.18 69.53
C ALA A 182 1.57 4.42 70.37
N GLU A 183 0.61 5.24 69.93
CA GLU A 183 0.11 6.39 70.71
C GLU A 183 -0.50 5.96 72.05
N GLU A 184 -1.32 4.90 72.05
CA GLU A 184 -1.87 4.33 73.29
C GLU A 184 -0.78 3.82 74.23
N GLU A 185 0.24 3.15 73.70
CA GLU A 185 1.35 2.63 74.49
C GLU A 185 2.21 3.75 75.09
N VAL A 186 2.50 4.80 74.32
CA VAL A 186 3.20 6.00 74.80
C VAL A 186 2.41 6.67 75.93
N ASN A 187 1.09 6.78 75.80
CA ASN A 187 0.24 7.34 76.87
C ASN A 187 0.29 6.48 78.14
N ARG A 188 0.20 5.15 78.02
CA ARG A 188 0.34 4.25 79.18
C ARG A 188 1.71 4.36 79.85
N ILE A 189 2.78 4.45 79.06
CA ILE A 189 4.15 4.66 79.59
C ILE A 189 4.24 6.00 80.32
N LYS A 190 3.62 7.05 79.78
CA LYS A 190 3.58 8.37 80.44
C LYS A 190 2.86 8.30 81.79
N GLU A 191 1.67 7.72 81.84
CA GLU A 191 0.91 7.52 83.09
C GLU A 191 1.71 6.69 84.12
N THR A 192 2.32 5.60 83.66
CA THR A 192 3.17 4.75 84.52
C THR A 192 4.39 5.53 85.04
N SER A 193 4.99 6.38 84.20
CA SER A 193 6.14 7.19 84.59
C SER A 193 5.77 8.26 85.62
N GLU A 194 4.59 8.90 85.46
CA GLU A 194 4.04 9.84 86.45
C GLU A 194 3.79 9.15 87.80
N GLN A 195 3.18 7.95 87.79
CA GLN A 195 2.97 7.16 89.00
C GLN A 195 4.28 6.76 89.70
N ILE A 196 5.30 6.36 88.94
CA ILE A 196 6.63 6.04 89.50
C ILE A 196 7.29 7.28 90.11
N ALA A 197 7.20 8.43 89.44
CA ALA A 197 7.75 9.69 89.95
C ALA A 197 7.07 10.12 91.27
N ASP A 198 5.74 10.04 91.33
CA ASP A 198 4.96 10.33 92.54
C ASP A 198 5.32 9.37 93.68
N ALA A 199 5.43 8.07 93.41
CA ALA A 199 5.83 7.07 94.39
C ALA A 199 7.25 7.32 94.92
N ALA A 200 8.20 7.64 94.03
CA ALA A 200 9.56 7.99 94.43
C ALA A 200 9.60 9.25 95.31
N ASN A 201 8.78 10.26 94.99
CA ASN A 201 8.66 11.47 95.79
C ASN A 201 8.06 11.19 97.18
N GLN A 202 7.03 10.34 97.28
CA GLN A 202 6.47 9.90 98.56
C GLN A 202 7.50 9.17 99.42
N VAL A 203 8.29 8.27 98.83
CA VAL A 203 9.38 7.56 99.53
C VAL A 203 10.45 8.54 100.01
N ALA A 204 10.82 9.53 99.20
CA ALA A 204 11.81 10.54 99.58
C ALA A 204 11.33 11.42 100.76
N VAL A 205 10.07 11.87 100.74
CA VAL A 205 9.47 12.61 101.86
C VAL A 205 9.47 11.77 103.12
N ALA A 206 9.01 10.52 103.06
CA ALA A 206 8.96 9.61 104.21
C ALA A 206 10.34 9.22 104.77
N ALA A 207 11.40 9.31 103.98
CA ALA A 207 12.78 9.03 104.44
C ALA A 207 13.49 10.26 105.02
N THR A 208 12.91 11.46 104.87
CA THR A 208 13.45 12.72 105.39
C THR A 208 12.85 13.11 106.75
N ASP A 209 11.67 12.56 107.08
CA ASP A 209 11.08 12.51 108.43
C ASP A 209 11.73 11.42 109.30
#